data_AF-A0A7C3N3U1-F1
#
_entry.id   AF-A0A7C3N3U1-F1
#
_cell.length_a   1.000
_cell.length_b   1.000
_cell.length_c   1.000
_cell.angle_alpha   90.00
_cell.angle_beta   90.00
_cell.angle_gamma   90.00
#
_symmetry.space_group_name_H-M   'P 1'
#
loop_
_entity.id
_entity.type
_entity.pdbx_description
1 polymer ?
#
loop_
_entity_poly.entity_id
_entity_poly.type
_entity_poly.pdbx_seq_one_letter_code
_entity_poly.pdbx_strand_id
1 'polypeptide(L)'
;MVTMTEVQTLEFRIVRQVKTDPPLTFTVEMRYSPEDKGYIADCYEMDAFAWGETPEEAIENLLDVMLGFAEVMVEDLKEYPNLRDPRLPY
;
A
#
# COMPACT_ATOMS: atom_id res chain seq x y z
N MET A 1 -21.53 36.49 -10.01
CA MET A 1 -20.36 36.01 -9.25
C MET A 1 -20.48 34.51 -9.16
N VAL A 2 -19.67 33.77 -9.91
CA VAL A 2 -19.56 32.31 -9.78
C VAL A 2 -18.22 32.07 -9.12
N THR A 3 -18.23 31.76 -7.83
CA THR A 3 -17.05 31.26 -7.12
C THR A 3 -16.78 29.85 -7.65
N MET A 4 -15.84 29.73 -8.59
CA MET A 4 -15.22 28.46 -8.88
C MET A 4 -14.39 28.06 -7.67
N THR A 5 -14.87 27.08 -6.91
CA THR A 5 -14.07 26.42 -5.89
C THR A 5 -13.08 25.54 -6.67
N GLU A 6 -11.88 26.06 -6.94
CA GLU A 6 -10.79 25.24 -7.46
C GLU A 6 -10.53 24.12 -6.45
N VAL A 7 -10.89 22.89 -6.81
CA VAL A 7 -10.51 21.70 -6.06
C VAL A 7 -9.01 21.55 -6.26
N GLN A 8 -8.23 21.97 -5.25
CA GLN A 8 -6.80 21.75 -5.23
C GLN A 8 -6.55 20.31 -4.78
N THR A 9 -6.15 19.45 -5.72
CA THR A 9 -5.68 18.10 -5.41
C THR A 9 -4.20 18.18 -5.03
N LEU A 10 -3.87 17.77 -3.80
CA LEU A 10 -2.49 17.62 -3.34
C LEU A 10 -2.08 16.15 -3.49
N GLU A 11 -1.13 15.87 -4.38
CA GLU A 11 -0.53 14.55 -4.56
C GLU A 11 0.81 14.49 -3.80
N PHE A 12 0.96 13.50 -2.93
CA PHE A 12 2.21 13.22 -2.22
C PHE A 12 2.75 11.86 -2.65
N ARG A 13 4.01 11.82 -3.07
CA ARG A 13 4.74 10.58 -3.33
C ARG A 13 5.76 10.35 -2.21
N ILE A 14 5.56 9.30 -1.42
CA ILE A 14 6.44 8.94 -0.31
C ILE A 14 7.19 7.66 -0.68
N VAL A 15 8.52 7.75 -0.78
CA VAL A 15 9.37 6.57 -1.01
C VAL A 15 9.98 6.16 0.33
N ARG A 16 9.65 4.97 0.83
CA ARG A 16 10.15 4.47 2.12
C ARG A 16 11.04 3.25 1.91
N GLN A 17 12.27 3.32 2.39
CA GLN A 17 13.18 2.18 2.42
C GLN A 17 12.89 1.33 3.66
N VAL A 18 12.60 0.05 3.47
CA VAL A 18 12.50 -0.94 4.55
C VAL A 18 13.89 -1.56 4.74
N LYS A 19 14.36 -1.60 5.99
CA LYS A 19 15.67 -2.18 6.33
C LYS A 19 15.60 -3.71 6.30
N THR A 20 15.83 -4.30 5.14
CA THR A 20 16.10 -5.74 4.96
C THR A 20 17.50 -5.94 4.35
N ASP A 21 18.00 -7.17 4.26
CA ASP A 21 19.24 -7.49 3.53
C ASP A 21 18.94 -8.51 2.42
N PRO A 22 18.90 -8.08 1.14
CA PRO A 22 19.03 -6.70 0.66
C PRO A 22 17.82 -5.81 1.05
N PRO A 23 17.97 -4.48 1.15
CA PRO A 23 16.90 -3.58 1.56
C PRO A 23 15.79 -3.52 0.53
N LEU A 24 14.59 -3.90 0.95
CA LEU A 24 13.37 -3.85 0.15
C LEU A 24 12.85 -2.41 0.24
N THR A 25 12.71 -1.78 -0.91
CA THR A 25 12.13 -0.44 -1.01
C THR A 25 10.79 -0.58 -1.72
N PHE A 26 9.74 -0.03 -1.12
CA PHE A 26 8.41 -0.03 -1.70
C PHE A 26 8.03 1.42 -2.02
N THR A 27 7.43 1.62 -3.19
CA THR A 27 6.87 2.91 -3.56
C THR A 27 5.46 2.97 -3.02
N VAL A 28 5.17 3.97 -2.19
CA VAL A 28 3.81 4.21 -1.70
C VAL A 28 3.26 5.49 -2.32
N GLU A 29 2.14 5.36 -3.00
CA GLU A 29 1.34 6.50 -3.44
C GLU A 29 0.32 6.85 -2.36
N MET A 30 0.24 8.14 -2.00
CA MET A 30 -0.70 8.61 -0.99
C MET A 30 -1.65 9.63 -1.61
N ARG A 31 -2.95 9.38 -1.45
CA ARG A 31 -4.00 10.26 -1.97
C ARG A 31 -5.07 10.51 -0.93
N TYR A 32 -5.53 11.75 -0.81
CA TYR A 32 -6.68 12.06 0.03
C TYR A 32 -7.98 11.65 -0.69
N SER A 33 -8.85 10.91 -0.03
CA SER A 33 -10.20 10.55 -0.48
C SER A 33 -11.22 11.47 0.21
N PRO A 34 -11.84 12.42 -0.51
CA PRO A 34 -12.89 13.26 0.06
C PRO A 34 -14.15 12.48 0.45
N GLU A 35 -14.41 11.35 -0.23
CA GLU A 35 -15.56 10.47 0.03
C GLU A 35 -15.41 9.79 1.38
N ASP A 36 -14.24 9.22 1.65
CA ASP A 36 -13.93 8.50 2.89
C ASP A 36 -13.42 9.42 4.00
N LYS A 37 -13.22 10.71 3.70
CA LYS A 37 -12.64 11.72 4.60
C LYS A 37 -11.31 11.30 5.24
N GLY A 38 -10.45 10.66 4.45
CA GLY A 38 -9.16 10.16 4.93
C GLY A 38 -8.17 9.99 3.79
N TYR A 39 -7.06 9.31 4.08
CA TYR A 39 -5.96 9.08 3.16
C TYR A 39 -5.94 7.62 2.74
N ILE A 40 -5.69 7.38 1.46
CA ILE A 40 -5.47 6.06 0.87
C ILE A 40 -4.00 5.95 0.53
N ALA A 41 -3.35 4.94 1.08
CA ALA A 41 -1.98 4.53 0.79
C ALA A 41 -2.01 3.31 -0.13
N ASP A 42 -1.32 3.39 -1.27
CA ASP A 42 -1.31 2.35 -2.30
C ASP A 42 0.14 1.90 -2.60
N CYS A 43 0.38 0.61 -2.63
CA CYS A 43 1.65 -0.04 -2.96
C CYS A 43 1.45 -0.96 -4.16
N TYR A 44 1.67 -0.42 -5.36
CA TYR A 44 1.45 -1.13 -6.62
C TYR A 44 2.34 -2.36 -6.79
N GLU A 45 3.55 -2.35 -6.24
CA GLU A 45 4.46 -3.50 -6.29
C GLU A 45 3.90 -4.73 -5.55
N MET A 46 3.00 -4.53 -4.58
CA MET A 46 2.39 -5.58 -3.79
C MET A 46 0.89 -5.77 -4.05
N ASP A 47 0.29 -4.98 -4.95
CA ASP A 47 -1.17 -4.96 -5.15
C ASP A 47 -1.93 -4.79 -3.82
N ALA A 48 -1.43 -3.87 -2.97
CA ALA A 48 -1.90 -3.66 -1.61
C ALA A 48 -2.26 -2.19 -1.38
N PHE A 49 -3.37 -1.93 -0.71
CA PHE A 49 -3.77 -0.59 -0.31
C PHE A 49 -4.36 -0.59 1.10
N ALA A 50 -4.32 0.55 1.76
CA ALA A 50 -4.99 0.78 3.04
C ALA A 50 -5.51 2.21 3.14
N TRP A 51 -6.49 2.40 4.04
CA TRP A 51 -7.06 3.71 4.37
C TRP A 51 -6.73 4.08 5.81
N GLY A 52 -6.61 5.38 6.11
CA GLY A 52 -6.52 5.91 7.47
C GLY A 52 -7.04 7.35 7.55
N GLU A 53 -7.44 7.82 8.74
CA GLU A 53 -7.90 9.20 8.95
C GLU A 53 -6.76 10.21 8.75
N THR A 54 -5.53 9.77 9.04
CA THR A 54 -4.30 10.56 8.88
C THR A 54 -3.33 9.90 7.88
N PRO A 55 -2.38 10.65 7.29
CA PRO A 55 -1.35 10.07 6.44
C PRO A 55 -0.54 8.99 7.17
N GLU A 56 -0.23 9.21 8.45
CA GLU A 56 0.50 8.27 9.29
C GLU A 56 -0.27 6.98 9.49
N GLU A 57 -1.56 7.06 9.84
CA GLU A 57 -2.44 5.91 10.01
C GLU A 57 -2.60 5.12 8.70
N ALA A 58 -2.76 5.80 7.56
CA ALA A 58 -2.84 5.12 6.27
C ALA A 58 -1.56 4.35 5.93
N ILE A 59 -0.39 4.88 6.30
CA ILE A 59 0.90 4.19 6.15
C ILE A 59 1.00 3.01 7.11
N GLU A 60 0.63 3.18 8.38
CA GLU A 60 0.67 2.10 9.39
C GLU A 60 -0.26 0.96 8.98
N ASN A 61 -1.49 1.26 8.57
CA ASN A 61 -2.45 0.27 8.09
C ASN A 61 -1.92 -0.44 6.82
N LEU A 62 -1.25 0.27 5.90
CA LEU A 62 -0.63 -0.35 4.73
C LEU A 62 0.51 -1.30 5.13
N LEU A 63 1.33 -0.92 6.11
CA LEU A 63 2.39 -1.79 6.62
C LEU A 63 1.82 -3.08 7.23
N ASP A 64 0.71 -2.98 7.98
CA ASP A 64 0.03 -4.15 8.55
C ASP A 64 -0.51 -5.08 7.47
N VAL A 65 -1.10 -4.53 6.39
CA VAL A 65 -1.54 -5.31 5.23
C VAL A 65 -0.36 -6.02 4.57
N MET A 66 0.76 -5.31 4.33
CA MET A 66 1.97 -5.88 3.74
C MET A 66 2.58 -7.01 4.60
N LEU A 67 2.55 -6.86 5.92
CA LEU A 67 2.98 -7.91 6.86
C LEU A 67 2.04 -9.11 6.80
N GLY A 68 0.73 -8.90 6.77
CA GLY A 68 -0.26 -9.96 6.60
C GLY A 68 -0.07 -10.75 5.31
N PHE A 69 0.23 -10.08 4.19
CA PHE A 69 0.59 -10.76 2.94
C PHE A 69 1.82 -11.66 3.11
N ALA A 70 2.88 -11.15 3.74
CA ALA A 70 4.10 -11.92 3.96
C ALA A 70 3.87 -13.14 4.86
N GLU A 71 3.06 -13.01 5.91
CA GLU A 71 2.70 -14.11 6.81
C GLU A 71 1.91 -15.21 6.07
N VAL A 72 0.86 -14.83 5.33
CA VAL A 72 0.06 -15.77 4.53
C VAL A 72 0.92 -16.48 3.48
N MET A 73 1.80 -15.75 2.79
CA MET A 73 2.72 -16.37 1.82
C MET A 73 3.63 -17.44 2.45
N VAL A 74 4.12 -17.19 3.67
CA VAL A 74 4.96 -18.16 4.40
C VAL A 74 4.15 -19.37 4.85
N GLU A 75 2.90 -19.17 5.28
CA GLU A 75 2.00 -20.25 5.67
C GLU A 75 1.58 -21.10 4.46
N ASP A 76 1.18 -20.47 3.37
CA ASP A 76 0.81 -21.14 2.12
C ASP A 76 1.98 -21.97 1.57
N LEU A 77 3.23 -21.46 1.63
CA LEU A 77 4.40 -22.22 1.21
C LEU A 77 4.63 -23.46 2.08
N LYS A 78 4.33 -23.40 3.39
CA LYS A 78 4.46 -24.55 4.30
C LYS A 78 3.38 -25.60 4.03
N GLU A 79 2.14 -25.17 3.80
CA GLU A 79 1.01 -26.07 3.59
C GLU A 79 0.97 -26.63 2.17
N TYR A 80 1.33 -25.80 1.19
CA TYR A 80 1.30 -26.08 -0.23
C TYR A 80 2.66 -25.76 -0.89
N PRO A 81 3.71 -26.56 -0.64
CA PRO A 81 5.07 -26.27 -1.14
C PRO A 81 5.21 -26.32 -2.67
N ASN A 82 4.21 -26.87 -3.37
CA ASN A 82 4.15 -26.91 -4.83
C ASN A 82 3.10 -25.93 -5.40
N LEU A 83 2.54 -25.03 -4.57
CA LEU A 83 1.63 -24.00 -5.03
C LEU A 83 2.38 -23.09 -6.00
N ARG A 84 1.99 -23.13 -7.26
CA ARG A 84 2.46 -22.20 -8.29
C ARG A 84 1.43 -21.09 -8.41
N ASP A 85 1.84 -19.86 -8.16
CA ASP A 85 0.99 -18.71 -8.49
C ASP A 85 0.94 -18.61 -10.03
N PRO A 86 -0.24 -18.79 -10.67
CA PRO A 86 -0.37 -18.70 -12.12
C PRO A 86 -0.05 -17.30 -12.68
N ARG A 87 0.06 -16.27 -11.82
CA ARG A 87 0.49 -14.92 -12.18
C ARG A 87 2.01 -14.76 -12.19
N LEU A 88 2.75 -15.66 -11.55
CA LEU A 88 4.21 -15.65 -11.56
C LEU A 88 4.72 -16.55 -12.70
N PRO A 89 5.58 -16.04 -13.60
CA PRO A 89 5.92 -16.74 -14.84
C PRO A 89 6.86 -17.95 -14.67
N TYR A 90 7.23 -18.35 -13.45
CA TYR A 90 8.16 -19.47 -13.21
C TYR A 90 7.91 -20.18 -11.87
#